data_AF-S2E8W6-F1
#
_entry.id   AF-S2E8W6-F1
#
_cell.length_a   1.000
_cell.length_b   1.000
_cell.length_c   1.000
_cell.angle_alpha   90.00
_cell.angle_beta   90.00
_cell.angle_gamma   90.00
#
_symmetry.space_group_name_H-M   'P 1'
#
loop_
_entity.id
_entity.type
_entity.pdbx_description
1 polymer ?
#
loop_
_entity_poly.entity_id
_entity_poly.type
_entity_poly.pdbx_seq_one_letter_code
_entity_poly.pdbx_strand_id
1 'polypeptide(L)' 'LGVIGSKEAKAVLEKALNDPEPPVVESAVVALSNIEFMEKLSKNAKFAKLTGG' A
#
# COMPACT_ATOMS: atom_id res chain seq x y z
N LEU A 1 -16.67 -8.44 2.20
CA LEU A 1 -15.29 -8.79 1.77
C LEU A 1 -14.45 -7.55 1.43
N GLY A 2 -14.78 -6.35 1.92
CA GLY A 2 -14.25 -5.07 1.45
C GLY A 2 -13.10 -4.44 2.24
N VAL A 3 -12.39 -5.20 3.09
CA VAL A 3 -11.26 -4.67 3.90
C VAL A 3 -10.09 -5.67 4.02
N ILE A 4 -10.07 -6.74 3.21
CA ILE A 4 -9.10 -7.85 3.32
C ILE A 4 -7.87 -7.60 2.41
N GLY A 5 -7.66 -6.36 1.97
CA GLY A 5 -6.74 -6.07 0.86
C GLY A 5 -5.38 -5.52 1.26
N SER A 6 -5.18 -4.97 2.46
CA SER A 6 -3.98 -4.17 2.74
C SER A 6 -2.92 -4.90 3.57
N LYS A 7 -3.32 -5.70 4.57
CA LYS A 7 -2.37 -6.40 5.43
C LYS A 7 -1.78 -7.63 4.76
N GLU A 8 -2.63 -8.46 4.15
CA GLU A 8 -2.19 -9.64 3.40
C GLU A 8 -1.37 -9.22 2.17
N ALA A 9 -1.78 -8.17 1.47
CA ALA A 9 -1.02 -7.66 0.31
C ALA A 9 0.35 -7.10 0.71
N LYS A 10 0.45 -6.35 1.82
CA LYS A 10 1.76 -5.90 2.33
C LYS A 10 2.67 -7.09 2.62
N ALA A 11 2.18 -8.10 3.32
CA ALA A 11 2.98 -9.28 3.65
C ALA A 11 3.46 -10.06 2.41
N VAL A 12 2.64 -10.12 1.34
CA VAL A 12 3.04 -10.73 0.06
C VAL A 12 4.08 -9.88 -0.66
N LEU A 13 3.90 -8.56 -0.70
CA LEU A 13 4.85 -7.66 -1.34
C LEU A 13 6.19 -7.58 -0.60
N GLU A 14 6.18 -7.64 0.73
CA GLU A 14 7.40 -7.73 1.55
C GLU A 14 8.19 -9.02 1.28
N LYS A 15 7.50 -10.14 1.01
CA LYS A 15 8.15 -11.37 0.54
C LYS A 15 8.73 -11.20 -0.85
N ALA A 16 8.00 -10.53 -1.75
CA ALA A 16 8.46 -10.27 -3.11
C ALA A 16 9.69 -9.34 -3.18
N LEU A 17 9.97 -8.54 -2.15
CA LEU A 17 11.23 -7.78 -2.03
C LEU A 17 12.47 -8.66 -1.84
N ASN A 18 12.29 -9.91 -1.42
CA ASN A 18 13.37 -10.88 -1.23
C ASN A 18 13.45 -11.89 -2.38
N ASP A 19 12.68 -11.67 -3.45
CA ASP A 19 12.69 -12.56 -4.60
C ASP A 19 14.02 -12.43 -5.37
N PRO A 20 14.63 -13.55 -5.81
CA PRO A 20 15.87 -13.51 -6.58
C PRO A 20 15.72 -12.83 -7.94
N GLU A 21 14.50 -12.67 -8.46
CA GLU A 21 14.25 -12.00 -9.72
C GLU A 21 14.16 -10.46 -9.54
N PRO A 22 15.11 -9.68 -10.11
CA PRO A 22 15.06 -8.22 -10.08
C PRO A 22 13.72 -7.60 -10.51
N PRO A 23 13.04 -8.07 -11.59
CA PRO A 23 11.77 -7.47 -12.00
C PRO A 23 10.65 -7.67 -10.98
N VAL A 24 10.71 -8.73 -10.17
CA VAL A 24 9.73 -9.01 -9.10
C VAL A 24 9.93 -8.03 -7.95
N VAL A 25 11.18 -7.80 -7.55
CA VAL A 25 11.55 -6.83 -6.51
C VAL A 25 11.15 -5.41 -6.91
N GLU A 26 11.47 -5.00 -8.14
CA GLU A 26 11.12 -3.67 -8.66
C GLU A 26 9.60 -3.44 -8.66
N SER A 27 8.82 -4.45 -9.09
CA SER A 27 7.36 -4.38 -9.05
C SER A 27 6.82 -4.27 -7.62
N ALA A 28 7.42 -5.01 -6.68
CA ALA A 28 7.03 -5.00 -5.28
C ALA A 28 7.28 -3.63 -4.60
N VAL A 29 8.39 -2.97 -4.91
CA VAL A 29 8.71 -1.62 -4.41
C VAL A 29 7.66 -0.59 -4.85
N VAL A 30 7.27 -0.63 -6.13
CA VAL A 30 6.25 0.27 -6.69
C VAL A 30 4.89 0.02 -6.03
N ALA A 31 4.49 -1.25 -5.90
CA ALA A 31 3.23 -1.63 -5.30
C ALA A 31 3.14 -1.24 -3.81
N LEU A 32 4.20 -1.44 -3.02
CA LEU A 32 4.27 -1.01 -1.62
C LEU A 32 4.13 0.51 -1.49
N SER A 33 4.85 1.26 -2.34
CA SER A 33 4.77 2.72 -2.36
C SER A 33 3.35 3.20 -2.67
N ASN A 34 2.66 2.55 -3.60
CA ASN A 34 1.26 2.87 -3.94
C ASN A 34 0.31 2.59 -2.77
N ILE A 35 0.49 1.48 -2.04
CA ILE A 35 -0.33 1.17 -0.86
C ILE A 35 -0.11 2.21 0.24
N GLU A 36 1.14 2.56 0.54
CA GLU A 36 1.44 3.57 1.56
C GLU A 36 0.89 4.95 1.18
N PHE A 37 0.99 5.31 -0.10
CA PHE A 37 0.42 6.55 -0.63
C PHE A 37 -1.11 6.57 -0.47
N MET A 38 -1.80 5.49 -0.83
CA MET A 38 -3.24 5.35 -0.66
C MET A 38 -3.68 5.37 0.81
N GLU A 39 -2.91 4.76 1.73
CA GLU A 39 -3.16 4.85 3.17
C GLU A 39 -3.02 6.30 3.69
N LYS A 40 -1.98 7.02 3.26
CA LYS A 40 -1.77 8.43 3.61
C LYS A 40 -2.89 9.32 3.06
N LEU A 41 -3.27 9.13 1.79
CA LEU A 41 -4.39 9.86 1.19
C LEU A 41 -5.73 9.55 1.87
N SER A 42 -6.00 8.29 2.20
CA SER A 42 -7.23 7.89 2.89
C SER A 42 -7.35 8.53 4.27
N LYS A 43 -6.23 8.62 5.01
CA LYS A 43 -6.17 9.37 6.28
C LYS A 43 -6.40 10.86 6.06
N ASN A 44 -5.78 11.45 5.05
CA ASN A 44 -5.93 12.88 4.73
C ASN A 44 -7.35 13.23 4.27
N ALA A 45 -8.03 12.37 3.51
CA ALA A 45 -9.43 12.57 3.11
C ALA A 45 -10.39 12.51 4.31
N LYS A 46 -10.13 11.64 5.29
CA LYS A 46 -10.86 11.65 6.57
C LYS A 46 -10.59 12.92 7.39
N PHE A 47 -9.37 13.46 7.33
CA PHE A 47 -9.02 14.74 7.96
C PHE A 47 -9.70 15.93 7.28
N ALA A 48 -9.70 16.01 5.95
CA ALA A 48 -10.37 17.08 5.20
C ALA A 48 -11.88 17.15 5.51
N LYS A 49 -12.53 15.99 5.72
CA LYS A 49 -13.93 15.93 6.15
C LYS A 49 -14.15 16.32 7.62
N LEU A 50 -13.12 16.23 8.47
CA LEU A 50 -13.18 16.54 9.90
C LEU A 50 -12.89 18.02 10.20
N THR A 51 -12.10 18.70 9.36
CA THR A 51 -11.72 20.11 9.56
C THR A 51 -12.64 21.13 8.86
N GLY A 52 -13.79 20.72 8.35
CA GLY A 52 -14.85 21.62 7.89
C GLY A 52 -14.71 22.07 6.44
N GLY A 53 -15.80 21.84 5.69
CA GLY A 53 -16.24 22.81 4.68
C GLY A 53 -17.14 23.85 5.33
#